data_AF-A0A378B2Y5-F1
#
_entry.id   AF-A0A378B2Y5-F1
#
_cell.length_a   1.000
_cell.length_b   1.000
_cell.length_c   1.000
_cell.angle_alpha   90.00
_cell.angle_beta   90.00
_cell.angle_gamma   90.00
#
_symmetry.space_group_name_H-M   'P 1'
#
loop_
_entity.id
_entity.type
_entity.pdbx_description
1 polymer ?
#
loop_
_entity_poly.entity_id
_entity_poly.type
_entity_poly.pdbx_seq_one_letter_code
_entity_poly.pdbx_strand_id
1 'polypeptide(L)'
;MNTKHENAAEHHAAKRHWLNSHEAGYHKAMGNRQVQMIAIGGAIGTGLFLGAGARLQMAGPALALVYLVCGIFSFFILRALGELVLHRPSSGSFVLLCQGVPR
;
A
#
# COMPACT_ATOMS: atom_id res chain seq x y z
N MET A 1 -46.63 -16.63 -6.23
CA MET A 1 -45.28 -17.21 -6.04
C MET A 1 -44.22 -16.16 -6.42
N ASN A 2 -44.12 -15.05 -5.68
CA ASN A 2 -43.20 -13.94 -6.01
C ASN A 2 -42.91 -13.03 -4.79
N THR A 3 -42.32 -13.58 -3.73
CA THR A 3 -41.97 -12.82 -2.51
C THR A 3 -40.52 -13.04 -2.06
N LYS A 4 -39.81 -14.01 -2.66
CA LYS A 4 -38.38 -14.25 -2.37
C LYS A 4 -37.43 -13.38 -3.20
N HIS A 5 -37.86 -12.88 -4.36
CA HIS A 5 -36.97 -12.15 -5.27
C HIS A 5 -36.79 -10.67 -4.90
N GLU A 6 -37.77 -10.07 -4.21
CA GLU A 6 -37.74 -8.67 -3.76
C GLU A 6 -36.82 -8.49 -2.54
N ASN A 7 -36.92 -9.38 -1.55
CA ASN A 7 -36.11 -9.36 -0.32
C ASN A 7 -34.59 -9.45 -0.57
N ALA A 8 -34.15 -10.20 -1.59
CA ALA A 8 -32.73 -10.34 -1.90
C ALA A 8 -32.14 -9.04 -2.46
N ALA A 9 -32.88 -8.35 -3.33
CA ALA A 9 -32.43 -7.10 -3.94
C ALA A 9 -32.29 -5.97 -2.90
N GLU A 10 -33.23 -5.89 -1.95
CA GLU A 10 -33.20 -4.90 -0.87
C GLU A 10 -32.03 -5.14 0.10
N HIS A 11 -31.74 -6.39 0.46
CA HIS A 11 -30.60 -6.73 1.31
C HIS A 11 -29.25 -6.35 0.69
N HIS A 12 -29.09 -6.48 -0.64
CA HIS A 12 -27.87 -6.07 -1.33
C HIS A 12 -27.72 -4.54 -1.41
N ALA A 13 -28.82 -3.80 -1.54
CA ALA A 13 -28.80 -2.34 -1.50
C ALA A 13 -28.41 -1.83 -0.11
N ALA A 14 -28.96 -2.43 0.96
CA ALA A 14 -28.63 -2.09 2.35
C ALA A 14 -27.15 -2.34 2.70
N LYS A 15 -26.57 -3.46 2.21
CA LYS A 15 -25.16 -3.80 2.45
C LYS A 15 -24.20 -2.83 1.76
N ARG A 16 -24.50 -2.39 0.52
CA ARG A 16 -23.71 -1.37 -0.19
C ARG A 16 -23.73 -0.02 0.53
N HIS A 17 -24.90 0.37 1.04
CA HIS A 17 -25.06 1.61 1.79
C HIS A 17 -24.18 1.61 3.07
N TRP A 18 -24.20 0.53 3.85
CA TRP A 18 -23.36 0.38 5.05
C TRP A 18 -21.84 0.39 4.76
N LEU A 19 -21.39 -0.19 3.65
CA LEU A 19 -19.98 -0.11 3.23
C LEU A 19 -19.58 1.31 2.84
N ASN A 20 -20.45 2.02 2.10
CA ASN A 20 -20.22 3.41 1.72
C ASN A 20 -20.19 4.33 2.95
N SER A 21 -21.01 4.04 3.97
CA SER A 21 -21.00 4.77 5.25
C SER A 21 -19.68 4.66 6.03
N HIS A 22 -18.93 3.56 5.87
CA HIS A 22 -17.62 3.40 6.52
C HIS A 22 -16.50 4.17 5.80
N GLU A 23 -16.60 4.34 4.48
CA GLU A 23 -15.65 5.16 3.69
C GLU A 23 -15.97 6.67 3.82
N ALA A 24 -17.26 7.03 3.91
CA ALA A 24 -17.73 8.41 4.02
C ALA A 24 -17.31 9.13 5.32
N GLY A 25 -16.89 8.38 6.34
CA GLY A 25 -16.39 8.92 7.61
C GLY A 25 -14.87 9.03 7.71
N TYR A 26 -14.11 8.36 6.83
CA TYR A 26 -12.66 8.52 6.80
C TYR A 26 -12.31 9.81 6.06
N HIS A 27 -12.02 10.86 6.83
CA HIS A 27 -11.35 12.03 6.29
C HIS A 27 -10.00 11.58 5.72
N LYS A 28 -9.93 11.40 4.40
CA LYS A 28 -8.69 11.12 3.66
C LYS A 28 -7.82 12.39 3.60
N ALA A 29 -7.60 12.99 4.76
CA ALA A 29 -7.01 14.31 4.94
C ALA A 29 -5.71 14.23 5.77
N MET A 30 -5.03 13.08 5.74
CA MET A 30 -3.62 13.05 6.09
C MET A 30 -2.87 13.87 5.05
N GLY A 31 -2.54 15.11 5.42
CA GLY A 31 -1.89 16.05 4.50
C GLY A 31 -0.62 15.45 3.92
N ASN A 32 -0.28 15.82 2.69
CA ASN A 32 0.90 15.33 1.96
C ASN A 32 2.17 15.29 2.82
N ARG A 33 2.32 16.25 3.74
CA ARG A 33 3.44 16.31 4.69
C ARG A 33 3.51 15.10 5.62
N GLN A 34 2.40 14.66 6.23
CA GLN A 34 2.47 13.51 7.13
C GLN A 34 2.64 12.19 6.36
N VAL A 35 2.05 12.06 5.17
CA VAL A 35 2.27 10.89 4.31
C VAL A 35 3.75 10.79 3.93
N GLN A 36 4.39 11.91 3.60
CA GLN A 36 5.83 11.97 3.37
C GLN A 36 6.64 11.64 4.63
N MET A 37 6.25 12.13 5.80
CA MET A 37 6.92 11.79 7.07
C MET A 37 6.83 10.29 7.40
N ILE A 38 5.71 9.64 7.12
CA ILE A 38 5.54 8.18 7.28
C ILE A 38 6.44 7.44 6.28
N ALA A 39 6.47 7.87 5.02
CA ALA A 39 7.32 7.26 4.01
C ALA A 39 8.82 7.39 4.35
N ILE A 40 9.26 8.57 4.82
CA ILE A 40 10.64 8.80 5.27
C ILE A 40 10.95 7.98 6.52
N GLY A 41 10.05 7.95 7.50
CA GLY A 41 10.21 7.17 8.73
C GLY A 41 10.33 5.67 8.47
N GLY A 42 9.54 5.13 7.53
CA GLY A 42 9.63 3.73 7.09
C GLY A 42 10.88 3.44 6.28
N ALA A 43 11.30 4.36 5.40
CA ALA A 43 12.49 4.22 4.58
C ALA A 43 13.79 4.28 5.39
N ILE A 44 13.87 5.13 6.42
CA ILE A 44 15.02 5.21 7.32
C ILE A 44 14.97 4.03 8.31
N GLY A 45 13.84 3.82 9.00
CA GLY A 45 13.49 2.62 9.77
C GLY A 45 14.55 2.04 10.73
N THR A 46 14.26 0.86 11.25
CA THR A 46 15.23 0.05 12.00
C THR A 46 16.24 -0.65 11.09
N GLY A 47 15.93 -0.77 9.79
CA GLY A 47 16.77 -1.46 8.80
C GLY A 47 18.10 -0.76 8.53
N LEU A 48 18.11 0.58 8.47
CA LEU A 48 19.35 1.34 8.29
C LEU A 48 20.19 1.29 9.58
N PHE A 49 19.57 1.30 10.77
CA PHE A 49 20.30 1.19 12.04
C PHE A 49 20.85 -0.23 12.30
N LEU A 50 20.00 -1.27 12.19
CA LEU A 50 20.41 -2.66 12.41
C LEU A 50 21.33 -3.18 11.30
N GLY A 51 21.07 -2.78 10.05
CA GLY A 51 21.84 -3.18 8.88
C GLY A 51 23.15 -2.41 8.71
N ALA A 52 23.13 -1.07 8.81
CA ALA A 52 24.36 -0.29 8.68
C ALA A 52 25.23 -0.41 9.93
N GLY A 53 24.66 -0.45 11.15
CA GLY A 53 25.42 -0.61 12.39
C GLY A 53 26.23 -1.91 12.43
N ALA A 54 25.61 -3.04 12.05
CA ALA A 54 26.28 -4.34 12.02
C ALA A 54 27.39 -4.42 10.97
N ARG A 55 27.26 -3.70 9.85
CA ARG A 55 28.21 -3.77 8.74
C ARG A 55 29.28 -2.68 8.76
N LEU A 56 29.00 -1.53 9.37
CA LEU A 56 29.96 -0.43 9.55
C LEU A 56 31.12 -0.86 10.43
N GLN A 57 30.85 -1.64 11.49
CA GLN A 57 31.88 -2.18 12.39
C GLN A 57 32.88 -3.11 11.66
N MET A 58 32.44 -3.82 10.63
CA MET A 58 33.28 -4.82 9.93
C MET A 58 33.93 -4.31 8.63
N ALA A 59 33.30 -3.36 7.92
CA ALA A 59 33.72 -2.99 6.57
C ALA A 59 34.43 -1.63 6.46
N GLY A 60 34.45 -0.82 7.52
CA GLY A 60 35.08 0.50 7.52
C GLY A 60 34.43 1.48 6.51
N PRO A 61 35.12 2.57 6.13
CA PRO A 61 34.53 3.66 5.33
C PRO A 61 34.10 3.23 3.91
N ALA A 62 34.60 2.10 3.42
CA ALA A 62 34.17 1.52 2.15
C ALA A 62 32.67 1.16 2.12
N LEU A 63 32.07 0.88 3.28
CA LEU A 63 30.64 0.57 3.37
C LEU A 63 29.76 1.74 2.93
N ALA A 64 30.18 2.98 3.21
CA ALA A 64 29.43 4.18 2.82
C ALA A 64 29.35 4.31 1.29
N LEU A 65 30.45 4.03 0.57
CA LEU A 65 30.48 4.02 -0.89
C LEU A 65 29.58 2.93 -1.47
N VAL A 66 29.61 1.72 -0.91
CA VAL A 66 28.77 0.61 -1.37
C VAL A 66 27.29 0.89 -1.11
N TYR A 67 26.93 1.46 0.04
CA TYR A 67 25.56 1.89 0.32
C TYR A 67 25.07 2.98 -0.63
N LEU A 68 25.94 3.93 -1.01
CA LEU A 68 25.60 4.99 -1.95
C LEU A 68 25.33 4.42 -3.35
N VAL A 69 26.19 3.54 -3.85
CA VAL A 69 25.99 2.87 -5.15
C VAL A 69 24.75 1.98 -5.13
N CYS A 70 24.59 1.14 -4.11
CA CYS A 70 23.43 0.26 -3.95
C CYS A 70 22.12 1.06 -3.82
N GLY A 71 22.16 2.19 -3.11
CA GLY A 71 21.05 3.12 -2.98
C GLY A 71 20.64 3.74 -4.31
N ILE A 72 21.60 4.14 -5.15
CA ILE A 72 21.32 4.66 -6.50
C ILE A 72 20.60 3.59 -7.36
N PHE A 73 21.14 2.36 -7.40
CA PHE A 73 20.48 1.27 -8.16
C PHE A 73 19.08 0.97 -7.63
N SER A 74 18.92 0.87 -6.31
CA SER A 74 17.64 0.63 -5.66
C SER A 74 16.64 1.77 -5.92
N PHE A 75 17.10 3.02 -5.94
CA PHE A 75 16.28 4.19 -6.25
C PHE A 75 15.72 4.13 -7.68
N PHE A 76 16.54 3.73 -8.66
CA PHE A 76 16.06 3.53 -10.04
C PHE A 76 14.97 2.45 -10.10
N ILE A 77 15.15 1.33 -9.40
CA ILE A 77 14.16 0.25 -9.35
C ILE A 77 12.87 0.73 -8.67
N LEU A 78 12.98 1.39 -7.51
CA LEU A 78 11.84 1.95 -6.78
C LEU A 78 11.08 3.00 -7.61
N ARG A 79 11.78 3.83 -8.38
CA ARG A 79 11.17 4.80 -9.30
C ARG A 79 10.40 4.09 -10.40
N ALA A 80 10.98 3.06 -11.03
CA ALA A 80 10.31 2.26 -12.06
C ALA A 80 9.07 1.52 -11.50
N LEU A 81 9.18 0.96 -10.29
CA LEU A 81 8.06 0.33 -9.60
C LEU A 81 6.97 1.34 -9.21
N GLY A 82 7.37 2.54 -8.78
CA GLY A 82 6.44 3.63 -8.48
C GLY A 82 5.62 4.04 -9.71
N GLU A 83 6.30 4.22 -10.85
CA GLU A 83 5.64 4.49 -12.13
C GLU A 83 4.71 3.33 -12.54
N LEU A 84 5.11 2.08 -12.32
CA LEU A 84 4.29 0.89 -12.60
C LEU A 84 3.06 0.77 -11.69
N VAL A 85 3.21 1.06 -10.40
CA VAL A 85 2.13 1.07 -9.41
C VAL A 85 1.12 2.17 -9.69
N LEU A 86 1.57 3.35 -10.13
CA LEU A 86 0.71 4.44 -10.56
C LEU A 86 0.01 4.14 -11.90
N HIS A 87 0.68 3.50 -12.86
CA HIS A 87 0.10 3.16 -14.17
C HIS A 87 -0.88 1.98 -14.15
N ARG A 88 -0.79 1.09 -13.16
CA ARG A 88 -1.76 0.00 -12.99
C ARG A 88 -2.37 0.03 -11.59
N PRO A 89 -3.42 0.84 -11.35
CA PRO A 89 -4.25 0.63 -10.19
C PRO A 89 -5.03 -0.67 -10.44
N SER A 90 -4.49 -1.81 -10.02
CA SER A 90 -5.26 -3.04 -9.88
C SER A 90 -6.19 -2.92 -8.65
N SER A 91 -6.95 -1.82 -8.59
CA SER A 91 -8.15 -1.61 -7.79
C SER A 91 -9.28 -2.46 -8.39
N GLY A 92 -9.09 -3.78 -8.41
CA GLY A 92 -10.03 -4.70 -9.01
C GLY A 92 -9.71 -6.20 -8.86
N SER A 93 -8.68 -6.62 -8.14
CA SER A 93 -8.27 -8.05 -8.15
C SER A 93 -8.29 -8.76 -6.78
N PHE A 94 -8.70 -8.09 -5.71
CA PHE A 94 -8.92 -8.75 -4.41
C PHE A 94 -10.39 -8.75 -3.97
N VAL A 95 -11.16 -7.72 -4.32
CA VAL A 95 -12.63 -7.71 -4.09
C VAL A 95 -13.38 -8.47 -5.18
N LEU A 96 -12.90 -8.41 -6.43
CA LEU A 96 -13.54 -9.04 -7.58
C LEU A 96 -13.26 -10.56 -7.64
N LEU A 97 -12.14 -11.02 -7.07
CA LEU A 97 -11.84 -12.46 -6.89
C LEU A 97 -12.79 -13.14 -5.91
N CYS A 98 -13.31 -12.42 -4.91
CA CYS A 98 -14.32 -12.95 -3.98
C CYS A 98 -15.77 -12.76 -4.49
N GLN A 99 -15.96 -12.04 -5.61
CA GLN A 99 -17.27 -11.81 -6.23
C GLN A 99 -17.51 -12.75 -7.43
N GLY A 100 -16.86 -13.90 -7.41
CA GLY A 100 -16.99 -14.97 -8.39
C GLY A 100 -17.26 -16.32 -7.72
N VAL A 101 -18.32 -16.42 -6.93
CA VAL A 101 -18.98 -17.73 -6.66
C VAL A 101 -20.46 -17.59 -7.02
N PRO A 102 -20.90 -18.20 -8.12
CA PRO A 102 -22.32 -18.40 -8.37
C PRO A 102 -22.82 -19.46 -7.38
N ARG A 103 -23.81 -19.09 -6.55
CA ARG A 103 -24.94 -19.90 -6.08
C ARG A 103 -25.85 -19.02 -5.23
#